data_AF-A0A9N9LXZ5-F1
#
_entry.id   AF-A0A9N9LXZ5-F1
#
_cell.length_a   1.000
_cell.length_b   1.000
_cell.length_c   1.000
_cell.angle_alpha   90.00
_cell.angle_beta   90.00
_cell.angle_gamma   90.00
#
_symmetry.space_group_name_H-M   'P 1'
#
loop_
_entity.id
_entity.type
_entity.pdbx_description
1 polymer ?
#
loop_
_entity_poly.entity_id
_entity_poly.type
_entity_poly.pdbx_seq_one_letter_code
_entity_poly.pdbx_strand_id
1 'polypeptide(L)'
;MGAMVSKDLDEWPYHIMNTRTPPQIARQAILAFRGVRYSSTNATPESSSINDQPPKNPTQEEPTNSEPLKPGQQIYVFYHLQKKNVVYSFERALHNAHALSQISFNGKKTVPAALRKDLWHPLATLTFPSSPEIGRSVFQKLREYRRRHEQEWDPEDFVKKDDEGNHIPYRKQLRQLGDQKANSIADIAAVLRRLSSSFATESGEEEAKGKIGLIGEGTGAKVEVKWSEIYDNAFAEKWSENVKHSVLEPYANNRDPEGTRGYSKTQQQKRASEASIRAEKKRAKRVKYSDVKTRSGIHATRYKALPREEKMELREKVRLARERKKEPEYINKQETVVVEKYNVKQRIQRDPKFAAYWQSLNPKRREEAIRARTKRRAKSLAKKDAREMREKMEKLRV
;
A
#
# COMPACT_ATOMS: atom_id res chain seq x y z
N MET A 1 33.07 -65.36 -25.32
CA MET A 1 33.45 -64.41 -24.26
C MET A 1 32.82 -63.06 -24.58
N GLY A 2 31.98 -62.52 -23.68
CA GLY A 2 31.40 -61.15 -23.67
C GLY A 2 30.25 -60.90 -24.65
N ALA A 3 28.96 -61.00 -24.26
CA ALA A 3 28.13 -60.07 -23.45
C ALA A 3 27.88 -58.72 -24.17
N MET A 4 26.70 -58.51 -24.78
CA MET A 4 25.45 -57.93 -24.23
C MET A 4 25.56 -56.46 -23.77
N VAL A 5 24.61 -55.64 -24.25
CA VAL A 5 23.82 -54.56 -23.58
C VAL A 5 23.41 -53.53 -24.67
N SER A 6 22.16 -53.51 -25.16
CA SER A 6 21.00 -52.73 -24.64
C SER A 6 21.25 -51.22 -24.68
N LYS A 7 20.34 -50.33 -25.10
CA LYS A 7 18.93 -50.38 -25.47
C LYS A 7 18.60 -49.04 -26.13
N ASP A 8 17.55 -49.07 -26.93
CA ASP A 8 16.80 -47.94 -27.43
C ASP A 8 16.50 -46.92 -26.32
N LEU A 9 16.88 -45.67 -26.56
CA LEU A 9 16.46 -44.51 -25.78
C LEU A 9 15.39 -43.81 -26.59
N ASP A 10 14.15 -44.07 -26.18
CA ASP A 10 12.96 -43.37 -26.63
C ASP A 10 13.14 -41.85 -26.47
N GLU A 11 13.09 -41.17 -27.62
CA GLU A 11 13.02 -39.73 -27.76
C GLU A 11 11.72 -39.22 -27.14
N TRP A 12 11.84 -38.45 -26.05
CA TRP A 12 10.73 -37.65 -25.55
C TRP A 12 10.56 -36.42 -26.44
N PRO A 13 9.40 -36.15 -27.05
CA PRO A 13 9.19 -34.92 -27.79
C PRO A 13 8.92 -33.80 -26.78
N TYR A 14 9.93 -32.98 -26.50
CA TYR A 14 9.74 -31.67 -25.89
C TYR A 14 8.99 -30.79 -26.90
N HIS A 15 7.67 -30.77 -26.79
CA HIS A 15 6.82 -29.91 -27.61
C HIS A 15 6.98 -28.44 -27.22
N ILE A 16 7.66 -27.72 -28.12
CA ILE A 16 7.39 -26.36 -28.63
C ILE A 16 6.36 -25.58 -27.81
N MET A 17 6.85 -24.58 -27.07
CA MET A 17 6.03 -23.56 -26.42
C MET A 17 5.20 -22.79 -27.46
N ASN A 18 3.91 -22.68 -27.18
CA ASN A 18 2.90 -22.03 -28.00
C ASN A 18 3.03 -20.49 -27.91
N THR A 19 3.83 -19.87 -28.77
CA THR A 19 3.89 -18.41 -28.91
C THR A 19 2.81 -17.91 -29.86
N ARG A 20 1.57 -17.79 -29.38
CA ARG A 20 0.54 -17.01 -30.08
C ARG A 20 0.76 -15.52 -29.83
N THR A 21 1.23 -14.83 -30.87
CA THR A 21 1.40 -13.38 -30.95
C THR A 21 0.04 -12.67 -31.03
N PRO A 22 -0.23 -11.63 -30.20
CA PRO A 22 -1.48 -10.87 -30.29
C PRO A 22 -1.26 -9.51 -30.98
N PRO A 23 -1.61 -9.39 -32.27
CA PRO A 23 -2.12 -8.11 -32.77
C PRO A 23 -3.39 -8.24 -33.65
N GLN A 24 -4.03 -9.40 -33.71
CA GLN A 24 -5.20 -9.60 -34.60
C GLN A 24 -6.58 -9.61 -33.90
N ILE A 25 -6.64 -9.66 -32.56
CA ILE A 25 -7.91 -9.64 -31.80
C ILE A 25 -8.43 -8.20 -31.55
N ALA A 26 -7.61 -7.17 -31.78
CA ALA A 26 -7.95 -5.77 -31.45
C ALA A 26 -8.80 -5.02 -32.50
N ARG A 27 -9.26 -5.66 -33.60
CA ARG A 27 -10.01 -4.97 -34.67
C ARG A 27 -11.50 -5.28 -34.76
N GLN A 28 -12.04 -6.20 -33.96
CA GLN A 28 -13.49 -6.50 -33.96
C GLN A 28 -14.30 -5.76 -32.88
N ALA A 29 -13.67 -5.02 -31.96
CA ALA A 29 -14.35 -4.38 -30.83
C ALA A 29 -14.85 -2.93 -31.08
N ILE A 30 -14.71 -2.36 -32.29
CA ILE A 30 -14.95 -0.92 -32.54
C ILE A 30 -16.23 -0.62 -33.36
N LEU A 31 -17.02 -1.63 -33.77
CA LEU A 31 -18.21 -1.42 -34.63
C LEU A 31 -19.58 -1.72 -33.99
N ALA A 32 -19.69 -1.83 -32.66
CA ALA A 32 -20.95 -2.20 -31.99
C ALA A 32 -21.60 -1.09 -31.13
N PHE A 33 -21.20 0.18 -31.25
CA PHE A 33 -21.70 1.27 -30.38
C PHE A 33 -22.40 2.44 -31.10
N ARG A 34 -22.86 2.28 -32.35
CA ARG A 34 -23.62 3.35 -33.05
C ARG A 34 -24.91 2.83 -33.69
N GLY A 35 -26.04 3.33 -33.15
CA GLY A 35 -27.42 3.09 -33.63
C GLY A 35 -28.14 2.14 -32.69
N VAL A 36 -29.28 2.45 -32.07
CA VAL A 36 -30.53 2.95 -32.65
C VAL A 36 -31.37 3.64 -31.55
N ARG A 37 -32.23 4.57 -32.00
CA ARG A 37 -33.15 5.48 -31.29
C ARG A 37 -34.29 4.71 -30.57
N TYR A 38 -35.01 5.24 -29.57
CA TYR A 38 -36.19 6.11 -29.76
C TYR A 38 -36.67 6.77 -28.45
N SER A 39 -37.29 7.93 -28.67
CA SER A 39 -38.14 8.74 -27.81
C SER A 39 -39.57 8.19 -27.65
N SER A 40 -40.16 8.33 -26.46
CA SER A 40 -41.62 8.46 -26.23
C SER A 40 -41.83 8.96 -24.79
N THR A 41 -42.15 10.23 -24.56
CA THR A 41 -43.50 10.83 -24.40
C THR A 41 -44.34 10.29 -23.23
N ASN A 42 -44.68 11.23 -22.35
CA ASN A 42 -45.49 11.14 -21.15
C ASN A 42 -46.92 10.63 -21.41
N ALA A 43 -47.44 9.81 -20.49
CA ALA A 43 -48.85 9.80 -20.10
C ALA A 43 -49.02 9.07 -18.74
N THR A 44 -49.90 9.62 -17.91
CA THR A 44 -50.41 9.11 -16.62
C THR A 44 -51.79 9.76 -16.46
N PRO A 45 -52.75 9.27 -15.65
CA PRO A 45 -53.01 7.93 -15.09
C PRO A 45 -54.40 7.40 -15.45
N GLU A 46 -54.66 6.09 -15.27
CA GLU A 46 -55.98 5.64 -14.81
C GLU A 46 -55.86 4.50 -13.80
N SER A 47 -56.71 4.58 -12.80
CA SER A 47 -56.82 3.77 -11.60
C SER A 47 -57.73 2.55 -11.81
N SER A 48 -57.27 1.37 -11.43
CA SER A 48 -58.18 0.31 -10.98
C SER A 48 -57.43 -0.68 -10.09
N SER A 49 -57.95 -0.82 -8.87
CA SER A 49 -57.51 -1.76 -7.85
C SER A 49 -57.66 -3.21 -8.31
N ILE A 50 -56.56 -3.95 -8.32
CA ILE A 50 -56.57 -5.41 -8.25
C ILE A 50 -55.58 -5.82 -7.18
N ASN A 51 -56.11 -6.60 -6.26
CA ASN A 51 -55.50 -7.10 -5.04
C ASN A 51 -54.68 -8.34 -5.42
N ASP A 52 -53.39 -8.19 -5.69
CA ASP A 52 -52.48 -9.32 -5.90
C ASP A 52 -51.18 -9.09 -5.14
N GLN A 53 -50.92 -9.98 -4.19
CA GLN A 53 -49.66 -10.03 -3.47
C GLN A 53 -48.52 -10.24 -4.47
N PRO A 54 -47.39 -9.51 -4.36
CA PRO A 54 -46.24 -9.77 -5.19
C PRO A 54 -45.75 -11.19 -4.92
N PRO A 55 -45.38 -11.99 -5.95
CA PRO A 55 -44.77 -13.28 -5.74
C PRO A 55 -43.50 -13.08 -4.90
N LYS A 56 -43.40 -13.85 -3.81
CA LYS A 56 -42.20 -13.94 -2.98
C LYS A 56 -41.01 -14.16 -3.91
N ASN A 57 -40.10 -13.18 -3.97
CA ASN A 57 -38.77 -13.36 -4.53
C ASN A 57 -38.19 -14.67 -3.99
N PRO A 58 -37.50 -15.48 -4.81
CA PRO A 58 -36.79 -16.65 -4.31
C PRO A 58 -35.88 -16.18 -3.19
N THR A 59 -36.14 -16.73 -2.00
CA THR A 59 -35.36 -16.60 -0.79
C THR A 59 -33.89 -16.57 -1.15
N GLN A 60 -33.28 -15.39 -1.08
CA GLN A 60 -31.84 -15.29 -0.93
C GLN A 60 -31.58 -15.96 0.41
N GLU A 61 -31.03 -17.18 0.38
CA GLU A 61 -30.46 -17.81 1.55
C GLU A 61 -29.43 -16.82 2.10
N GLU A 62 -29.79 -16.11 3.17
CA GLU A 62 -28.82 -15.36 3.94
C GLU A 62 -27.68 -16.33 4.28
N PRO A 63 -26.41 -15.91 4.20
CA PRO A 63 -25.29 -16.79 4.48
C PRO A 63 -25.47 -17.28 5.91
N THR A 64 -25.89 -18.54 6.02
CA THR A 64 -25.95 -19.25 7.28
C THR A 64 -24.60 -19.06 7.95
N ASN A 65 -24.61 -18.80 9.27
CA ASN A 65 -23.42 -18.70 10.11
C ASN A 65 -22.59 -19.99 9.96
N SER A 66 -21.80 -20.07 8.89
CA SER A 66 -20.94 -21.19 8.59
C SER A 66 -19.81 -21.12 9.59
N GLU A 67 -19.59 -22.21 10.31
CA GLU A 67 -18.45 -22.34 11.21
C GLU A 67 -17.16 -21.86 10.52
N PRO A 68 -16.25 -21.19 11.25
CA PRO A 68 -15.00 -20.73 10.67
C PRO A 68 -14.27 -21.93 10.05
N LEU A 69 -14.03 -21.85 8.73
CA LEU A 69 -13.36 -22.90 7.99
C LEU A 69 -12.02 -23.26 8.64
N LYS A 70 -11.77 -24.55 8.80
CA LYS A 70 -10.52 -25.05 9.38
C LYS A 70 -9.36 -24.77 8.42
N PRO A 71 -8.18 -24.34 8.92
CA PRO A 71 -7.03 -24.07 8.07
C PRO A 71 -6.59 -25.35 7.34
N GLY A 72 -6.59 -25.28 6.01
CA GLY A 72 -6.35 -26.42 5.11
C GLY A 72 -7.59 -26.85 4.31
N GLN A 73 -8.80 -26.49 4.72
CA GLN A 73 -10.00 -26.75 3.88
C GLN A 73 -10.05 -25.85 2.65
N GLN A 74 -9.46 -24.65 2.74
CA GLN A 74 -9.36 -23.73 1.63
C GLN A 74 -7.91 -23.25 1.44
N ILE A 75 -7.53 -23.11 0.19
CA ILE A 75 -6.27 -22.48 -0.21
C ILE A 75 -6.60 -21.32 -1.14
N TYR A 76 -6.09 -20.15 -0.79
CA TYR A 76 -6.21 -18.93 -1.56
C TYR A 76 -4.93 -18.73 -2.36
N VAL A 77 -5.09 -18.56 -3.67
CA VAL A 77 -3.99 -18.29 -4.60
C VAL A 77 -4.11 -16.84 -5.02
N PHE A 78 -3.05 -16.06 -4.84
CA PHE A 78 -2.97 -14.66 -5.24
C PHE A 78 -1.91 -14.50 -6.31
N TYR A 79 -2.10 -13.56 -7.22
CA TYR A 79 -1.10 -13.21 -8.22
C TYR A 79 -0.90 -11.70 -8.28
N HIS A 80 0.31 -11.31 -8.66
CA HIS A 80 0.67 -9.91 -8.87
C HIS A 80 0.34 -9.49 -10.31
N LEU A 81 -0.50 -8.48 -10.54
CA LEU A 81 -0.96 -8.08 -11.88
C LEU A 81 0.18 -7.79 -12.86
N GLN A 82 1.19 -7.02 -12.44
CA GLN A 82 2.28 -6.58 -13.33
C GLN A 82 3.42 -7.60 -13.45
N LYS A 83 3.84 -8.20 -12.33
CA LYS A 83 5.01 -9.09 -12.28
C LYS A 83 4.64 -10.55 -12.46
N LYS A 84 3.35 -10.89 -12.31
CA LYS A 84 2.79 -12.25 -12.40
C LYS A 84 3.41 -13.27 -11.45
N ASN A 85 4.09 -12.80 -10.39
CA ASN A 85 4.42 -13.62 -9.24
C ASN A 85 3.13 -14.15 -8.60
N VAL A 86 3.13 -15.42 -8.20
CA VAL A 86 2.01 -16.07 -7.51
C VAL A 86 2.36 -16.24 -6.03
N VAL A 87 1.40 -16.24 -5.12
CA VAL A 87 1.58 -16.49 -3.68
C VAL A 87 0.41 -17.33 -3.18
N TYR A 88 0.69 -18.28 -2.30
CA TYR A 88 -0.31 -19.16 -1.69
C TYR A 88 -0.59 -18.74 -0.24
N SER A 89 -1.84 -18.84 0.20
CA SER A 89 -2.24 -18.57 1.59
C SER A 89 -3.36 -19.51 2.03
N PHE A 90 -3.42 -19.89 3.30
CA PHE A 90 -4.62 -20.51 3.88
C PHE A 90 -5.70 -19.49 4.24
N GLU A 91 -5.28 -18.23 4.40
CA GLU A 91 -6.17 -17.14 4.75
C GLU A 91 -6.55 -16.35 3.52
N ARG A 92 -7.80 -15.89 3.56
CA ARG A 92 -8.41 -15.00 2.57
C ARG A 92 -7.73 -13.63 2.52
N ALA A 93 -7.13 -13.21 3.62
CA ALA A 93 -6.32 -11.99 3.70
C ALA A 93 -4.85 -12.31 3.43
N LEU A 94 -4.21 -11.50 2.58
CA LEU A 94 -2.79 -11.69 2.25
C LEU A 94 -1.89 -10.99 3.28
N HIS A 95 -1.17 -11.77 4.08
CA HIS A 95 -0.21 -11.24 5.05
C HIS A 95 1.16 -10.93 4.45
N ASN A 96 1.69 -9.74 4.76
CA ASN A 96 2.93 -9.21 4.16
C ASN A 96 4.13 -10.15 4.38
N ALA A 97 4.41 -10.56 5.62
CA ALA A 97 5.56 -11.42 5.94
C ALA A 97 5.47 -12.80 5.27
N HIS A 98 4.30 -13.43 5.31
CA HIS A 98 4.08 -14.75 4.71
C HIS A 98 4.12 -14.72 3.19
N ALA A 99 3.64 -13.66 2.55
CA ALA A 99 3.70 -13.53 1.11
C ALA A 99 5.11 -13.22 0.61
N LEU A 100 5.81 -12.27 1.25
CA LEU A 100 7.16 -11.87 0.84
C LEU A 100 8.17 -13.01 1.00
N SER A 101 8.01 -13.86 2.03
CA SER A 101 8.88 -15.03 2.22
C SER A 101 8.72 -16.12 1.15
N GLN A 102 7.65 -16.07 0.36
CA GLN A 102 7.48 -16.99 -0.77
C GLN A 102 8.12 -16.46 -2.07
N ILE A 103 8.44 -15.17 -2.15
CA ILE A 103 9.02 -14.58 -3.35
C ILE A 103 10.54 -14.70 -3.27
N SER A 104 11.14 -15.50 -4.15
CA SER A 104 12.58 -15.62 -4.27
C SER A 104 13.25 -14.34 -4.77
N PHE A 105 14.52 -14.15 -4.38
CA PHE A 105 15.32 -13.02 -4.82
C PHE A 105 15.96 -13.30 -6.18
N ASN A 106 15.29 -12.89 -7.25
CA ASN A 106 15.80 -13.03 -8.62
C ASN A 106 16.58 -11.78 -9.09
N GLY A 107 17.11 -10.97 -8.17
CA GLY A 107 17.90 -9.76 -8.48
C GLY A 107 17.30 -8.41 -8.04
N LYS A 108 17.89 -7.30 -8.49
CA LYS A 108 17.51 -5.95 -8.02
C LYS A 108 16.06 -5.61 -8.46
N LYS A 109 15.23 -5.14 -7.50
CA LYS A 109 13.82 -4.74 -7.68
C LYS A 109 12.85 -5.88 -8.02
N THR A 110 13.24 -7.15 -7.87
CA THR A 110 12.34 -8.29 -8.06
C THR A 110 11.39 -8.44 -6.87
N VAL A 111 11.92 -8.44 -5.65
CA VAL A 111 11.14 -8.48 -4.41
C VAL A 111 10.69 -7.07 -4.01
N PRO A 112 9.38 -6.81 -3.81
CA PRO A 112 8.90 -5.53 -3.29
C PRO A 112 9.19 -5.41 -1.79
N ALA A 113 9.41 -4.18 -1.30
CA ALA A 113 9.61 -3.93 0.13
C ALA A 113 8.36 -4.20 0.98
N ALA A 114 7.17 -4.04 0.39
CA ALA A 114 5.90 -4.32 1.01
C ALA A 114 4.85 -4.69 -0.05
N LEU A 115 3.88 -5.51 0.34
CA LEU A 115 2.72 -5.78 -0.52
C LEU A 115 1.87 -4.52 -0.71
N ARG A 116 1.48 -4.30 -1.96
CA ARG A 116 0.59 -3.22 -2.38
C ARG A 116 -0.78 -3.79 -2.72
N LYS A 117 -1.82 -3.35 -2.00
CA LYS A 117 -3.19 -3.90 -2.10
C LYS A 117 -3.78 -3.84 -3.52
N ASP A 118 -3.36 -2.88 -4.31
CA ASP A 118 -3.80 -2.64 -5.68
C ASP A 118 -3.13 -3.54 -6.72
N LEU A 119 -1.99 -4.16 -6.38
CA LEU A 119 -1.22 -4.97 -7.32
C LEU A 119 -1.45 -6.47 -7.16
N TRP A 120 -2.02 -6.90 -6.03
CA TRP A 120 -2.25 -8.31 -5.71
C TRP A 120 -3.73 -8.63 -5.83
N HIS A 121 -4.05 -9.60 -6.68
CA HIS A 121 -5.41 -10.03 -6.96
C HIS A 121 -5.57 -11.53 -6.66
N PRO A 122 -6.77 -11.97 -6.24
CA PRO A 122 -7.05 -13.39 -6.13
C PRO A 122 -7.00 -14.02 -7.52
N LEU A 123 -6.22 -15.09 -7.68
CA LEU A 123 -6.14 -15.90 -8.89
C LEU A 123 -7.20 -16.99 -8.85
N ALA A 124 -7.17 -17.80 -7.78
CA ALA A 124 -8.05 -18.95 -7.59
C ALA A 124 -8.25 -19.25 -6.10
N THR A 125 -9.34 -19.94 -5.78
CA THR A 125 -9.58 -20.53 -4.46
C THR A 125 -9.82 -22.02 -4.62
N LEU A 126 -9.02 -22.84 -3.94
CA LEU A 126 -9.16 -24.29 -3.91
C LEU A 126 -9.94 -24.67 -2.65
N THR A 127 -11.02 -25.46 -2.80
CA THR A 127 -11.85 -25.92 -1.68
C THR A 127 -11.82 -27.45 -1.60
N PHE A 128 -11.45 -27.95 -0.42
CA PHE A 128 -11.34 -29.37 -0.10
C PHE A 128 -12.46 -29.75 0.88
N PRO A 129 -13.55 -30.38 0.40
CA PRO A 129 -14.69 -30.75 1.26
C PRO A 129 -14.37 -31.91 2.19
N SER A 130 -13.44 -32.80 1.82
CA SER A 130 -13.21 -34.06 2.53
C SER A 130 -12.38 -33.90 3.81
N SER A 131 -11.17 -33.32 3.72
CA SER A 131 -10.26 -33.22 4.86
C SER A 131 -9.30 -32.03 4.74
N PRO A 132 -9.04 -31.29 5.84
CA PRO A 132 -8.06 -30.20 5.87
C PRO A 132 -6.61 -30.68 5.71
N GLU A 133 -6.30 -31.94 6.04
CA GLU A 133 -4.94 -32.49 5.96
C GLU A 133 -4.48 -32.62 4.51
N ILE A 134 -5.39 -33.04 3.62
CA ILE A 134 -5.17 -33.10 2.18
C ILE A 134 -4.78 -31.71 1.67
N GLY A 135 -5.55 -30.68 2.02
CA GLY A 135 -5.25 -29.32 1.59
C GLY A 135 -3.94 -28.76 2.15
N ARG A 136 -3.53 -29.12 3.38
CA ARG A 136 -2.20 -28.76 3.91
C ARG A 136 -1.07 -29.42 3.11
N SER A 137 -1.25 -30.68 2.75
CA SER A 137 -0.29 -31.42 1.94
C SER A 137 -0.20 -30.84 0.52
N VAL A 138 -1.34 -30.53 -0.11
CA VAL A 138 -1.40 -29.83 -1.40
C VAL A 138 -0.70 -28.47 -1.32
N PHE A 139 -0.99 -27.67 -0.30
CA PHE A 139 -0.36 -26.37 -0.09
C PHE A 139 1.16 -26.47 0.03
N GLN A 140 1.66 -27.47 0.76
CA GLN A 140 3.09 -27.72 0.87
C GLN A 140 3.69 -28.02 -0.53
N LYS A 141 3.05 -28.92 -1.30
CA LYS A 141 3.55 -29.31 -2.63
C LYS A 141 3.52 -28.18 -3.65
N LEU A 142 2.48 -27.34 -3.66
CA LEU A 142 2.43 -26.15 -4.51
C LEU A 142 3.58 -25.17 -4.20
N ARG A 143 3.93 -25.02 -2.92
CA ARG A 143 5.07 -24.16 -2.52
C ARG A 143 6.41 -24.79 -2.88
N GLU A 144 6.53 -26.10 -2.79
CA GLU A 144 7.72 -26.84 -3.24
C GLU A 144 7.91 -26.70 -4.76
N TYR A 145 6.87 -26.97 -5.57
CA TYR A 145 6.96 -26.82 -7.02
C TYR A 145 7.30 -25.41 -7.45
N ARG A 146 6.65 -24.40 -6.87
CA ARG A 146 7.01 -23.01 -7.15
C ARG A 146 8.49 -22.73 -6.87
N ARG A 147 9.03 -23.22 -5.74
CA ARG A 147 10.45 -23.03 -5.41
C ARG A 147 11.35 -23.69 -6.45
N ARG A 148 10.99 -24.89 -6.92
CA ARG A 148 11.74 -25.60 -7.98
C ARG A 148 11.69 -24.84 -9.30
N HIS A 149 10.52 -24.34 -9.72
CA HIS A 149 10.40 -23.49 -10.93
C HIS A 149 11.26 -22.23 -10.91
N GLU A 150 11.55 -21.70 -9.72
CA GLU A 150 12.38 -20.51 -9.56
C GLU A 150 13.88 -20.84 -9.38
N GLN A 151 14.25 -22.05 -8.94
CA GLN A 151 15.62 -22.42 -8.55
C GLN A 151 16.28 -23.51 -9.40
N GLU A 152 15.52 -24.51 -9.83
CA GLU A 152 15.97 -25.70 -10.58
C GLU A 152 15.57 -25.55 -12.05
N TRP A 153 16.18 -24.59 -12.72
CA TRP A 153 16.04 -24.42 -14.17
C TRP A 153 17.21 -25.08 -14.88
N ASP A 154 16.93 -25.72 -16.01
CA ASP A 154 17.99 -26.23 -16.86
C ASP A 154 18.78 -25.06 -17.45
N PRO A 155 20.11 -25.08 -17.43
CA PRO A 155 20.94 -23.99 -17.94
C PRO A 155 20.62 -23.63 -19.40
N GLU A 156 20.20 -24.61 -20.19
CA GLU A 156 19.80 -24.46 -21.59
C GLU A 156 18.51 -23.62 -21.74
N ASP A 157 17.55 -23.78 -20.82
CA ASP A 157 16.33 -22.97 -20.76
C ASP A 157 16.60 -21.51 -20.39
N PHE A 158 17.74 -21.21 -19.76
CA PHE A 158 18.14 -19.83 -19.48
C PHE A 158 18.78 -19.15 -20.69
N VAL A 159 19.26 -19.92 -21.66
CA VAL A 159 19.69 -19.43 -22.97
C VAL A 159 18.51 -19.41 -23.95
N LYS A 160 17.30 -19.10 -23.44
CA LYS A 160 16.14 -18.87 -24.31
C LYS A 160 16.49 -17.83 -25.36
N LYS A 161 16.25 -18.21 -26.60
CA LYS A 161 16.25 -17.34 -27.74
C LYS A 161 14.83 -16.76 -27.87
N ASP A 162 14.74 -15.48 -28.21
CA ASP A 162 13.47 -14.87 -28.62
C ASP A 162 12.94 -15.58 -29.88
N ASP A 163 11.69 -15.33 -30.29
CA ASP A 163 11.08 -15.91 -31.51
C ASP A 163 11.95 -15.71 -32.78
N GLU A 164 12.83 -14.72 -32.74
CA GLU A 164 13.78 -14.35 -33.81
C GLU A 164 15.15 -15.06 -33.70
N GLY A 165 15.33 -15.99 -32.75
CA GLY A 165 16.59 -16.71 -32.55
C GLY A 165 17.67 -15.94 -31.75
N ASN A 166 17.35 -14.73 -31.28
CA ASN A 166 18.27 -13.85 -30.56
C ASN A 166 18.33 -14.16 -29.07
N HIS A 167 19.50 -14.02 -28.44
CA HIS A 167 19.63 -14.20 -26.98
C HIS A 167 18.81 -13.15 -26.21
N ILE A 168 17.96 -13.62 -25.30
CA ILE A 168 17.19 -12.75 -24.42
C ILE A 168 18.14 -12.01 -23.48
N PRO A 169 18.01 -10.68 -23.31
CA PRO A 169 18.83 -9.96 -22.35
C PRO A 169 18.54 -10.44 -20.92
N TYR A 170 19.58 -10.60 -20.11
CA TYR A 170 19.50 -11.11 -18.73
C TYR A 170 18.37 -10.48 -17.89
N ARG A 171 18.12 -9.17 -18.02
CA ARG A 171 17.03 -8.49 -17.29
C ARG A 171 15.62 -8.96 -17.68
N LYS A 172 15.42 -9.41 -18.92
CA LYS A 172 14.15 -9.95 -19.42
C LYS A 172 14.01 -11.41 -18.98
N GLN A 173 15.09 -12.18 -18.97
CA GLN A 173 15.12 -13.54 -18.41
C GLN A 173 14.70 -13.54 -16.93
N LEU A 174 15.27 -12.65 -16.11
CA LEU A 174 14.89 -12.52 -14.70
C LEU A 174 13.42 -12.12 -14.48
N ARG A 175 12.81 -11.41 -15.45
CA ARG A 175 11.39 -11.09 -15.41
C ARG A 175 10.53 -12.29 -15.80
N GLN A 176 10.95 -13.06 -16.79
CA GLN A 176 10.29 -14.30 -17.18
C GLN A 176 10.33 -15.32 -16.04
N LEU A 177 11.45 -15.42 -15.32
CA LEU A 177 11.57 -16.26 -14.12
C LEU A 177 10.60 -15.82 -13.00
N GLY A 178 10.20 -14.55 -12.96
CA GLY A 178 9.17 -14.07 -12.02
C GLY A 178 7.73 -14.34 -12.48
N ASP A 179 7.51 -14.61 -13.77
CA ASP A 179 6.20 -14.89 -14.34
C ASP A 179 5.80 -16.34 -14.05
N GLN A 180 5.25 -16.56 -12.85
CA GLN A 180 4.91 -17.88 -12.34
C GLN A 180 3.40 -18.18 -12.47
N LYS A 181 2.61 -17.34 -13.16
CA LYS A 181 1.14 -17.51 -13.27
C LYS A 181 0.79 -18.84 -13.94
N ALA A 182 1.31 -19.08 -15.14
CA ALA A 182 1.02 -20.28 -15.91
C ALA A 182 1.55 -21.54 -15.21
N ASN A 183 2.81 -21.50 -14.74
CA ASN A 183 3.43 -22.60 -13.99
C ASN A 183 2.61 -22.99 -12.76
N SER A 184 2.16 -22.01 -11.98
CA SER A 184 1.34 -22.27 -10.79
C SER A 184 0.01 -22.96 -11.12
N ILE A 185 -0.59 -22.66 -12.28
CA ILE A 185 -1.84 -23.29 -12.71
C ILE A 185 -1.57 -24.73 -13.17
N ALA A 186 -0.49 -24.95 -13.91
CA ALA A 186 -0.04 -26.29 -14.28
C ALA A 186 0.29 -27.14 -13.02
N ASP A 187 0.96 -26.54 -12.03
CA ASP A 187 1.26 -27.19 -10.74
C ASP A 187 -0.02 -27.57 -9.99
N ILE A 188 -1.03 -26.69 -9.97
CA ILE A 188 -2.34 -27.01 -9.38
C ILE A 188 -2.94 -28.22 -10.08
N ALA A 189 -2.97 -28.24 -11.40
CA ALA A 189 -3.50 -29.39 -12.14
C ALA A 189 -2.71 -30.68 -11.85
N ALA A 190 -1.37 -30.60 -11.84
CA ALA A 190 -0.49 -31.73 -11.57
C ALA A 190 -0.67 -32.31 -10.16
N VAL A 191 -0.74 -31.44 -9.13
CA VAL A 191 -0.96 -31.87 -7.74
C VAL A 191 -2.36 -32.45 -7.56
N LEU A 192 -3.40 -31.82 -8.13
CA LEU A 192 -4.78 -32.29 -7.99
C LEU A 192 -5.03 -33.60 -8.76
N ARG A 193 -4.32 -33.82 -9.87
CA ARG A 193 -4.36 -35.10 -10.61
C ARG A 193 -3.95 -36.27 -9.73
N ARG A 194 -2.93 -36.10 -8.87
CA ARG A 194 -2.45 -37.15 -7.95
C ARG A 194 -3.48 -37.54 -6.87
N LEU A 195 -4.46 -36.67 -6.61
CA LEU A 195 -5.57 -36.98 -5.72
C LEU A 195 -6.69 -37.77 -6.40
N SER A 196 -6.71 -37.84 -7.74
CA SER A 196 -7.71 -38.60 -8.49
C SER A 196 -7.56 -40.11 -8.25
N SER A 197 -8.67 -40.83 -8.17
CA SER A 197 -8.65 -42.30 -8.14
C SER A 197 -8.10 -42.90 -9.43
N SER A 198 -8.35 -42.25 -10.57
CA SER A 198 -7.82 -42.70 -11.88
C SER A 198 -6.31 -42.70 -11.92
N PHE A 199 -5.66 -41.81 -11.16
CA PHE A 199 -4.20 -41.76 -11.10
C PHE A 199 -3.63 -43.07 -10.57
N ALA A 200 -4.23 -43.66 -9.53
CA ALA A 200 -3.79 -44.94 -8.97
C ALA A 200 -3.97 -46.12 -9.93
N THR A 201 -4.84 -45.99 -10.94
CA THR A 201 -5.14 -47.04 -11.92
C THR A 201 -4.32 -46.89 -13.21
N GLU A 202 -4.05 -45.65 -13.64
CA GLU A 202 -3.24 -45.32 -14.82
C GLU A 202 -1.73 -45.49 -14.56
N SER A 203 -1.28 -45.23 -13.34
CA SER A 203 0.12 -45.44 -12.96
C SER A 203 0.37 -46.94 -12.71
N GLY A 204 0.72 -47.68 -13.77
CA GLY A 204 1.27 -49.03 -13.63
C GLY A 204 2.46 -49.07 -12.66
N GLU A 205 2.85 -50.28 -12.23
CA GLU A 205 3.82 -50.56 -11.15
C GLU A 205 5.17 -49.78 -11.22
N GLU A 206 5.55 -49.21 -12.36
CA GLU A 206 6.78 -48.43 -12.52
C GLU A 206 6.73 -47.00 -11.94
N GLU A 207 5.57 -46.34 -11.89
CA GLU A 207 5.45 -44.98 -11.29
C GLU A 207 5.21 -45.01 -9.76
N ALA A 208 4.94 -46.18 -9.18
CA ALA A 208 4.75 -46.35 -7.74
C ALA A 208 6.03 -46.05 -6.90
N LYS A 209 7.20 -45.96 -7.56
CA LYS A 209 8.48 -45.61 -6.91
C LYS A 209 8.62 -44.12 -6.60
N GLY A 210 7.76 -43.26 -7.13
CA GLY A 210 7.81 -41.81 -6.93
C GLY A 210 6.62 -41.25 -6.15
N LYS A 211 6.27 -41.83 -4.99
CA LYS A 211 5.29 -41.20 -4.10
C LYS A 211 5.78 -39.79 -3.74
N ILE A 212 5.04 -38.78 -4.13
CA ILE A 212 5.36 -37.38 -3.85
C ILE A 212 5.20 -37.11 -2.34
N GLY A 213 4.55 -38.01 -1.61
CA GLY A 213 4.28 -37.91 -0.18
C GLY A 213 3.07 -37.03 0.09
N LEU A 214 2.14 -36.95 -0.87
CA LEU A 214 0.90 -36.21 -0.72
C LEU A 214 -0.10 -37.04 0.10
N ILE A 215 -0.69 -36.42 1.12
CA ILE A 215 -1.71 -37.06 1.96
C ILE A 215 -3.00 -37.15 1.15
N GLY A 216 -3.55 -38.35 0.99
CA GLY A 216 -4.75 -38.60 0.19
C GLY A 216 -4.50 -38.90 -1.28
N GLU A 217 -3.28 -39.25 -1.69
CA GLU A 217 -3.02 -39.79 -3.03
C GLU A 217 -3.96 -40.97 -3.34
N GLY A 218 -4.60 -40.93 -4.52
CA GLY A 218 -5.53 -41.97 -4.98
C GLY A 218 -6.89 -42.02 -4.27
N THR A 219 -7.17 -41.16 -3.29
CA THR A 219 -8.46 -41.19 -2.57
C THR A 219 -9.67 -40.76 -3.41
N GLY A 220 -9.47 -40.10 -4.56
CA GLY A 220 -10.56 -39.58 -5.38
C GLY A 220 -11.24 -38.36 -4.76
N ALA A 221 -10.53 -37.62 -3.90
CA ALA A 221 -11.08 -36.45 -3.24
C ALA A 221 -11.53 -35.43 -4.29
N LYS A 222 -12.82 -35.09 -4.26
CA LYS A 222 -13.41 -34.04 -5.12
C LYS A 222 -12.91 -32.68 -4.65
N VAL A 223 -12.37 -31.88 -5.57
CA VAL A 223 -11.83 -30.56 -5.27
C VAL A 223 -12.53 -29.52 -6.14
N GLU A 224 -13.00 -28.44 -5.52
CA GLU A 224 -13.57 -27.31 -6.25
C GLU A 224 -12.51 -26.21 -6.43
N VAL A 225 -12.31 -25.77 -7.67
CA VAL A 225 -11.40 -24.68 -8.02
C VAL A 225 -12.21 -23.51 -8.54
N LYS A 226 -12.31 -22.47 -7.73
CA LYS A 226 -12.98 -21.21 -8.04
C LYS A 226 -11.97 -20.25 -8.67
N TRP A 227 -12.13 -19.92 -9.94
CA TRP A 227 -11.23 -19.05 -10.70
C TRP A 227 -11.71 -17.60 -10.74
N SER A 228 -10.81 -16.64 -10.54
CA SER A 228 -11.11 -15.23 -10.80
C SER A 228 -11.49 -14.98 -12.27
N GLU A 229 -10.73 -15.56 -13.19
CA GLU A 229 -11.00 -15.60 -14.62
C GLU A 229 -11.08 -17.05 -15.08
N ILE A 230 -12.23 -17.48 -15.62
CA ILE A 230 -12.44 -18.89 -16.00
C ILE A 230 -11.38 -19.38 -17.01
N TYR A 231 -10.92 -18.50 -17.90
CA TYR A 231 -9.94 -18.80 -18.96
C TYR A 231 -8.55 -19.18 -18.45
N ASP A 232 -8.24 -18.85 -17.19
CA ASP A 232 -6.97 -19.23 -16.59
C ASP A 232 -6.84 -20.76 -16.45
N ASN A 233 -7.95 -21.51 -16.43
CA ASN A 233 -7.89 -22.97 -16.40
C ASN A 233 -7.19 -23.58 -17.63
N ALA A 234 -7.16 -22.87 -18.77
CA ALA A 234 -6.58 -23.35 -20.02
C ALA A 234 -5.04 -23.35 -20.03
N PHE A 235 -4.38 -22.79 -19.00
CA PHE A 235 -2.93 -22.88 -18.87
C PHE A 235 -2.44 -24.29 -18.54
N ALA A 236 -3.31 -25.16 -18.02
CA ALA A 236 -3.01 -26.57 -17.85
C ALA A 236 -3.62 -27.37 -19.02
N GLU A 237 -2.82 -28.23 -19.65
CA GLU A 237 -3.25 -29.02 -20.80
C GLU A 237 -4.34 -30.04 -20.46
N LYS A 238 -4.25 -30.65 -19.28
CA LYS A 238 -5.15 -31.71 -18.82
C LYS A 238 -5.52 -31.48 -17.36
N TRP A 239 -6.80 -31.63 -17.06
CA TRP A 239 -7.35 -31.63 -15.70
C TRP A 239 -7.88 -33.02 -15.37
N SER A 240 -7.78 -33.40 -14.10
CA SER A 240 -8.35 -34.66 -13.62
C SER A 240 -9.84 -34.52 -13.32
N GLU A 241 -10.56 -35.63 -13.44
CA GLU A 241 -12.02 -35.69 -13.32
C GLU A 241 -12.54 -35.33 -11.92
N ASN A 242 -11.69 -35.43 -10.89
CA ASN A 242 -12.03 -35.04 -9.53
C ASN A 242 -12.07 -33.52 -9.31
N VAL A 243 -11.67 -32.72 -10.31
CA VAL A 243 -11.63 -31.25 -10.21
C VAL A 243 -12.88 -30.64 -10.82
N LYS A 244 -13.66 -29.91 -10.01
CA LYS A 244 -14.77 -29.09 -10.46
C LYS A 244 -14.33 -27.63 -10.59
N HIS A 245 -14.44 -27.07 -11.79
CA HIS A 245 -14.19 -25.66 -12.02
C HIS A 245 -15.44 -24.82 -11.78
N SER A 246 -15.28 -23.68 -11.13
CA SER A 246 -16.33 -22.68 -10.94
C SER A 246 -15.74 -21.27 -11.02
N VAL A 247 -16.60 -20.27 -11.21
CA VAL A 247 -16.19 -18.86 -11.18
C VAL A 247 -16.13 -18.39 -9.73
N LEU A 248 -15.04 -17.74 -9.36
CA LEU A 248 -14.89 -17.07 -8.09
C LEU A 248 -15.79 -15.83 -8.11
N GLU A 249 -16.71 -15.76 -7.15
CA GLU A 249 -17.55 -14.58 -7.00
C GLU A 249 -16.66 -13.34 -6.82
N PRO A 250 -16.84 -12.30 -7.66
CA PRO A 250 -16.09 -11.08 -7.49
C PRO A 250 -16.40 -10.55 -6.10
N TYR A 251 -15.36 -10.31 -5.30
CA TYR A 251 -15.54 -9.65 -4.02
C TYR A 251 -16.31 -8.36 -4.27
N ALA A 252 -17.53 -8.28 -3.75
CA ALA A 252 -18.17 -7.00 -3.53
C ALA A 252 -17.19 -6.21 -2.68
N ASN A 253 -16.49 -5.26 -3.30
CA ASN A 253 -15.64 -4.36 -2.55
C ASN A 253 -16.58 -3.71 -1.54
N ASN A 254 -16.40 -3.98 -0.24
CA ASN A 254 -17.10 -3.30 0.85
C ASN A 254 -16.83 -1.78 0.88
N ARG A 255 -16.24 -1.22 -0.19
CA ARG A 255 -16.47 0.17 -0.58
C ARG A 255 -17.94 0.31 -0.91
N ASP A 256 -18.71 0.62 0.11
CA ASP A 256 -20.00 1.25 -0.03
C ASP A 256 -19.85 2.42 -1.04
N PRO A 257 -20.41 2.27 -2.27
CA PRO A 257 -20.25 3.27 -3.31
C PRO A 257 -20.90 4.60 -2.88
N GLU A 258 -21.88 4.57 -1.97
CA GLU A 258 -22.51 5.75 -1.39
C GLU A 258 -21.64 6.38 -0.31
N GLY A 259 -21.08 5.59 0.61
CA GLY A 259 -20.22 6.10 1.69
C GLY A 259 -18.93 6.78 1.20
N THR A 260 -18.36 6.31 0.10
CA THR A 260 -17.11 6.88 -0.45
C THR A 260 -17.33 8.27 -1.09
N ARG A 261 -18.55 8.58 -1.56
CA ARG A 261 -18.89 9.91 -2.12
C ARG A 261 -19.03 10.99 -1.03
N GLY A 262 -19.37 10.62 0.20
CA GLY A 262 -19.48 11.55 1.34
C GLY A 262 -18.12 12.13 1.78
N TYR A 263 -17.05 11.35 1.71
CA TYR A 263 -15.71 11.79 2.15
C TYR A 263 -15.08 12.83 1.22
N SER A 264 -15.43 12.81 -0.07
CA SER A 264 -14.93 13.74 -1.08
C SER A 264 -15.47 15.16 -0.90
N LYS A 265 -16.80 15.32 -0.71
CA LYS A 265 -17.43 16.66 -0.56
C LYS A 265 -16.90 17.40 0.66
N THR A 266 -16.76 16.72 1.80
CA THR A 266 -16.24 17.31 3.05
C THR A 266 -14.78 17.73 2.91
N GLN A 267 -13.95 16.95 2.20
CA GLN A 267 -12.55 17.30 1.97
C GLN A 267 -12.39 18.43 0.94
N GLN A 268 -13.27 18.49 -0.06
CA GLN A 268 -13.30 19.58 -1.03
C GLN A 268 -13.73 20.90 -0.37
N GLN A 269 -14.72 20.87 0.52
CA GLN A 269 -15.11 22.02 1.34
C GLN A 269 -14.00 22.45 2.30
N LYS A 270 -13.31 21.51 2.97
CA LYS A 270 -12.13 21.81 3.81
C LYS A 270 -10.99 22.42 2.99
N ARG A 271 -10.70 21.90 1.80
CA ARG A 271 -9.67 22.46 0.91
C ARG A 271 -10.06 23.84 0.40
N ALA A 272 -11.35 24.07 0.11
CA ALA A 272 -11.85 25.39 -0.30
C ALA A 272 -11.75 26.41 0.85
N SER A 273 -12.09 26.03 2.08
CA SER A 273 -11.95 26.90 3.26
C SER A 273 -10.49 27.15 3.64
N GLU A 274 -9.61 26.14 3.54
CA GLU A 274 -8.17 26.34 3.72
C GLU A 274 -7.57 27.24 2.63
N ALA A 275 -8.03 27.10 1.38
CA ALA A 275 -7.61 27.95 0.28
C ALA A 275 -8.05 29.40 0.48
N SER A 276 -9.29 29.64 0.94
CA SER A 276 -9.78 31.00 1.23
C SER A 276 -9.00 31.64 2.38
N ILE A 277 -8.77 30.91 3.48
CA ILE A 277 -7.94 31.36 4.61
C ILE A 277 -6.51 31.67 4.14
N ARG A 278 -5.93 30.84 3.26
CA ARG A 278 -4.58 31.07 2.71
C ARG A 278 -4.54 32.30 1.80
N ALA A 279 -5.57 32.52 0.98
CA ALA A 279 -5.70 33.69 0.12
C ALA A 279 -5.82 34.97 0.96
N GLU A 280 -6.63 34.95 2.01
CA GLU A 280 -6.81 36.08 2.92
C GLU A 280 -5.52 36.41 3.68
N LYS A 281 -4.80 35.40 4.19
CA LYS A 281 -3.47 35.60 4.79
C LYS A 281 -2.47 36.20 3.80
N LYS A 282 -2.50 35.80 2.52
CA LYS A 282 -1.66 36.41 1.47
C LYS A 282 -2.07 37.86 1.22
N ARG A 283 -3.37 38.18 1.16
CA ARG A 283 -3.88 39.54 0.99
C ARG A 283 -3.46 40.43 2.16
N ALA A 284 -3.64 39.97 3.39
CA ALA A 284 -3.21 40.68 4.60
C ALA A 284 -1.68 40.93 4.63
N LYS A 285 -0.87 39.96 4.18
CA LYS A 285 0.59 40.16 4.03
C LYS A 285 0.92 41.21 2.97
N ARG A 286 0.23 41.21 1.83
CA ARG A 286 0.44 42.21 0.76
C ARG A 286 0.09 43.62 1.25
N VAL A 287 -1.02 43.80 1.97
CA VAL A 287 -1.41 45.09 2.58
C VAL A 287 -0.36 45.56 3.59
N LYS A 288 0.11 44.68 4.47
CA LYS A 288 1.20 45.03 5.40
C LYS A 288 2.49 45.42 4.67
N TYR A 289 2.81 44.75 3.56
CA TYR A 289 4.01 45.06 2.79
C TYR A 289 3.89 46.39 2.03
N SER A 290 2.71 46.71 1.47
CA SER A 290 2.46 48.01 0.85
C SER A 290 2.49 49.15 1.87
N ASP A 291 1.95 48.94 3.07
CA ASP A 291 2.01 49.92 4.18
C ASP A 291 3.44 50.15 4.67
N VAL A 292 4.25 49.09 4.75
CA VAL A 292 5.67 49.21 5.11
C VAL A 292 6.45 49.91 4.00
N LYS A 293 6.14 49.66 2.72
CA LYS A 293 6.81 50.30 1.57
C LYS A 293 6.43 51.77 1.41
N THR A 294 5.18 52.14 1.68
CA THR A 294 4.76 53.55 1.71
C THR A 294 5.37 54.27 2.90
N ARG A 295 5.37 53.68 4.10
CA ARG A 295 6.07 54.24 5.27
C ARG A 295 7.58 54.36 5.07
N SER A 296 8.23 53.39 4.43
CA SER A 296 9.67 53.47 4.14
C SER A 296 9.98 54.49 3.05
N GLY A 297 9.12 54.64 2.04
CA GLY A 297 9.22 55.69 1.03
C GLY A 297 9.04 57.10 1.62
N ILE A 298 8.07 57.28 2.52
CA ILE A 298 7.86 58.53 3.27
C ILE A 298 9.05 58.82 4.20
N HIS A 299 9.59 57.81 4.90
CA HIS A 299 10.80 57.97 5.71
C HIS A 299 12.05 58.25 4.88
N ALA A 300 12.19 57.67 3.68
CA ALA A 300 13.33 57.88 2.81
C ALA A 300 13.32 59.28 2.16
N THR A 301 12.16 59.77 1.75
CA THR A 301 11.99 61.14 1.25
C THR A 301 12.24 62.16 2.36
N ARG A 302 11.67 61.95 3.55
CA ARG A 302 11.94 62.77 4.74
C ARG A 302 13.43 62.76 5.10
N TYR A 303 14.07 61.58 5.13
CA TYR A 303 15.51 61.46 5.39
C TYR A 303 16.37 62.19 4.35
N LYS A 304 16.01 62.14 3.07
CA LYS A 304 16.73 62.86 2.00
C LYS A 304 16.61 64.38 2.14
N ALA A 305 15.47 64.88 2.63
CA ALA A 305 15.22 66.30 2.87
C ALA A 305 15.90 66.87 4.13
N LEU A 306 16.39 66.03 5.06
CA LEU A 306 17.06 66.51 6.28
C LEU A 306 18.41 67.20 5.95
N PRO A 307 18.81 68.24 6.71
CA PRO A 307 20.16 68.79 6.69
C PRO A 307 21.23 67.74 6.99
N ARG A 308 22.48 68.01 6.57
CA ARG A 308 23.60 67.07 6.70
C ARG A 308 23.87 66.66 8.15
N GLU A 309 23.72 67.59 9.10
CA GLU A 309 23.96 67.37 10.53
C GLU A 309 22.96 66.39 11.14
N GLU A 310 21.65 66.61 10.91
CA GLU A 310 20.60 65.70 11.40
C GLU A 310 20.72 64.29 10.79
N LYS A 311 21.16 64.18 9.53
CA LYS A 311 21.45 62.87 8.89
C LYS A 311 22.57 62.13 9.61
N MET A 312 23.60 62.84 10.08
CA MET A 312 24.73 62.27 10.81
C MET A 312 24.29 61.81 12.20
N GLU A 313 23.53 62.63 12.93
CA GLU A 313 22.95 62.21 14.22
C GLU A 313 22.07 60.97 14.08
N LEU A 314 21.22 60.91 13.04
CA LEU A 314 20.34 59.75 12.85
C LEU A 314 21.15 58.49 12.53
N ARG A 315 22.23 58.60 11.75
CA ARG A 315 23.16 57.50 11.48
C ARG A 315 23.85 57.04 12.77
N GLU A 316 24.25 57.97 13.62
CA GLU A 316 24.86 57.66 14.91
C GLU A 316 23.87 56.97 15.86
N LYS A 317 22.64 57.49 15.99
CA LYS A 317 21.56 56.87 16.77
C LYS A 317 21.27 55.44 16.30
N VAL A 318 21.25 55.21 14.98
CA VAL A 318 21.10 53.86 14.41
C VAL A 318 22.31 52.96 14.70
N ARG A 319 23.54 53.50 14.65
CA ARG A 319 24.77 52.78 15.01
C ARG A 319 24.73 52.35 16.47
N LEU A 320 24.48 53.28 17.38
CA LEU A 320 24.34 53.03 18.82
C LEU A 320 23.23 52.02 19.12
N ALA A 321 22.08 52.10 18.43
CA ALA A 321 21.01 51.12 18.59
C ALA A 321 21.39 49.72 18.07
N ARG A 322 22.27 49.60 17.07
CA ARG A 322 22.82 48.32 16.62
C ARG A 322 23.86 47.78 17.58
N GLU A 323 24.70 48.63 18.15
CA GLU A 323 25.70 48.28 19.16
C GLU A 323 25.03 47.81 20.46
N ARG A 324 23.99 48.51 20.94
CA ARG A 324 23.16 48.06 22.08
C ARG A 324 22.52 46.68 21.88
N LYS A 325 22.24 46.29 20.63
CA LYS A 325 21.72 44.93 20.34
C LYS A 325 22.79 43.84 20.38
N LYS A 326 24.07 44.22 20.28
CA LYS A 326 25.23 43.32 20.43
C LYS A 326 25.69 43.22 21.88
N GLU A 327 25.24 44.11 22.76
CA GLU A 327 25.56 44.04 24.18
C GLU A 327 25.12 42.68 24.76
N PRO A 328 25.98 42.01 25.54
CA PRO A 328 25.71 40.68 26.08
C PRO A 328 24.45 40.67 26.96
N GLU A 329 24.12 41.77 27.63
CA GLU A 329 22.89 41.92 28.39
C GLU A 329 21.63 41.83 27.52
N TYR A 330 21.65 42.44 26.33
CA TYR A 330 20.53 42.38 25.39
C TYR A 330 20.35 40.96 24.83
N ILE A 331 21.46 40.29 24.50
CA ILE A 331 21.46 38.91 23.98
C ILE A 331 20.91 37.94 25.05
N ASN A 332 21.42 38.01 26.28
CA ASN A 332 20.95 37.17 27.39
C ASN A 332 19.46 37.40 27.71
N LYS A 333 18.99 38.65 27.62
CA LYS A 333 17.56 38.97 27.78
C LYS A 333 16.68 38.36 26.68
N GLN A 334 17.18 38.20 25.45
CA GLN A 334 16.44 37.50 24.39
C GLN A 334 16.47 35.98 24.58
N GLU A 335 17.62 35.42 24.96
CA GLU A 335 17.78 33.99 25.21
C GLU A 335 16.85 33.50 26.33
N THR A 336 16.76 34.25 27.44
CA THR A 336 15.82 33.93 28.53
C THR A 336 14.35 33.90 28.08
N VAL A 337 13.95 34.79 27.16
CA VAL A 337 12.60 34.78 26.57
C VAL A 337 12.38 33.57 25.67
N VAL A 338 13.40 33.18 24.89
CA VAL A 338 13.33 31.99 24.02
C VAL A 338 13.21 30.71 24.85
N VAL A 339 14.00 30.57 25.91
CA VAL A 339 13.95 29.43 26.83
C VAL A 339 12.58 29.32 27.48
N GLU A 340 11.98 30.42 27.94
CA GLU A 340 10.64 30.38 28.53
C GLU A 340 9.55 30.03 27.51
N LYS A 341 9.65 30.49 26.26
CA LYS A 341 8.73 30.07 25.19
C LYS A 341 8.81 28.57 24.94
N TYR A 342 10.02 28.01 24.95
CA TYR A 342 10.22 26.57 24.81
C TYR A 342 9.62 25.79 25.99
N ASN A 343 9.88 26.23 27.23
CA ASN A 343 9.33 25.62 28.43
C ASN A 343 7.80 25.62 28.45
N VAL A 344 7.17 26.71 27.99
CA VAL A 344 5.72 26.79 27.83
C VAL A 344 5.22 25.79 26.79
N LYS A 345 5.90 25.67 25.64
CA LYS A 345 5.55 24.71 24.59
C LYS A 345 5.63 23.26 25.09
N GLN A 346 6.68 22.93 25.84
CA GLN A 346 6.85 21.61 26.45
C GLN A 346 5.76 21.32 27.48
N ARG A 347 5.38 22.32 28.29
CA ARG A 347 4.29 22.16 29.27
C ARG A 347 2.93 21.94 28.62
N ILE A 348 2.64 22.61 27.50
CA ILE A 348 1.42 22.38 26.71
C ILE A 348 1.33 20.93 26.23
N GLN A 349 2.45 20.30 25.89
CA GLN A 349 2.46 18.90 25.44
C GLN A 349 2.23 17.91 26.59
N ARG A 350 2.73 18.22 27.79
CA ARG A 350 2.64 17.32 28.96
C ARG A 350 1.33 17.44 29.73
N ASP A 351 0.72 18.62 29.76
CA ASP A 351 -0.45 18.91 30.59
C ASP A 351 -1.63 19.41 29.73
N PRO A 352 -2.61 18.54 29.42
CA PRO A 352 -3.75 18.91 28.59
C PRO A 352 -4.67 19.96 29.25
N LYS A 353 -4.73 20.01 30.58
CA LYS A 353 -5.49 21.05 31.30
C LYS A 353 -4.81 22.40 31.13
N PHE A 354 -3.48 22.45 31.23
CA PHE A 354 -2.71 23.67 30.94
C PHE A 354 -2.81 24.07 29.46
N ALA A 355 -2.85 23.11 28.53
CA ALA A 355 -3.04 23.38 27.10
C ALA A 355 -4.38 24.08 26.82
N ALA A 356 -5.48 23.58 27.38
CA ALA A 356 -6.81 24.17 27.23
C ALA A 356 -6.86 25.60 27.80
N TYR A 357 -6.32 25.80 29.02
CA TYR A 357 -6.19 27.12 29.62
C TYR A 357 -5.30 28.07 28.79
N TRP A 358 -4.19 27.57 28.26
CA TRP A 358 -3.30 28.38 27.44
C TRP A 358 -3.95 28.80 26.12
N GLN A 359 -4.76 27.92 25.53
CA GLN A 359 -5.51 28.19 24.30
C GLN A 359 -6.66 29.17 24.52
N SER A 360 -7.29 29.21 25.70
CA SER A 360 -8.34 30.18 26.01
C SER A 360 -7.82 31.60 26.26
N LEU A 361 -6.53 31.78 26.57
CA LEU A 361 -5.93 33.11 26.74
C LEU A 361 -5.76 33.85 25.40
N ASN A 362 -6.09 35.14 25.41
CA ASN A 362 -5.78 36.07 24.32
C ASN A 362 -4.26 36.19 24.08
N PRO A 363 -3.79 36.42 22.84
CA PRO A 363 -2.36 36.50 22.51
C PRO A 363 -1.58 37.51 23.38
N LYS A 364 -2.16 38.68 23.67
CA LYS A 364 -1.55 39.69 24.55
C LYS A 364 -1.29 39.14 25.96
N ARG A 365 -2.27 38.45 26.55
CA ARG A 365 -2.15 37.84 27.89
C ARG A 365 -1.11 36.70 27.91
N ARG A 366 -0.96 35.97 26.81
CA ARG A 366 0.11 34.95 26.68
C ARG A 366 1.50 35.58 26.71
N GLU A 367 1.69 36.69 26.00
CA GLU A 367 2.96 37.42 26.01
C GLU A 367 3.27 38.01 27.39
N GLU A 368 2.27 38.58 28.07
CA GLU A 368 2.40 39.08 29.44
C GLU A 368 2.78 37.95 30.42
N ALA A 369 2.16 36.78 30.30
CA ALA A 369 2.50 35.62 31.12
C ALA A 369 3.94 35.15 30.92
N ILE A 370 4.43 35.12 29.66
CA ILE A 370 5.83 34.80 29.36
C ILE A 370 6.76 35.86 29.97
N ARG A 371 6.45 37.16 29.80
CA ARG A 371 7.23 38.27 30.38
C ARG A 371 7.27 38.23 31.91
N ALA A 372 6.16 37.85 32.55
CA ALA A 372 6.10 37.71 34.01
C ALA A 372 6.99 36.55 34.49
N ARG A 373 6.99 35.43 33.77
CA ARG A 373 7.85 34.27 34.07
C ARG A 373 9.33 34.59 33.87
N THR A 374 9.69 35.24 32.77
CA THR A 374 11.09 35.63 32.52
C THR A 374 11.59 36.59 33.60
N LYS A 375 10.78 37.59 34.01
CA LYS A 375 11.11 38.49 35.12
C LYS A 375 11.31 37.75 36.45
N ARG A 376 10.43 36.80 36.79
CA ARG A 376 10.55 36.00 38.02
C ARG A 376 11.82 35.15 38.00
N ARG A 377 12.13 34.52 36.87
CA ARG A 377 13.33 33.70 36.71
C ARG A 377 14.61 34.53 36.78
N ALA A 378 14.64 35.69 36.12
CA ALA A 378 15.75 36.63 36.21
C ALA A 378 15.99 37.10 37.67
N LYS A 379 14.92 37.43 38.41
CA LYS A 379 15.01 37.78 39.83
C LYS A 379 15.55 36.61 40.68
N SER A 380 15.15 35.38 40.37
CA SER A 380 15.63 34.18 41.07
C SER A 380 17.11 33.91 40.79
N LEU A 381 17.57 34.08 39.55
CA LEU A 381 18.98 33.92 39.18
C LEU A 381 19.84 34.98 39.85
N ALA A 382 19.45 36.25 39.78
CA ALA A 382 20.15 37.33 40.45
C ALA A 382 20.27 37.12 41.98
N LYS A 383 19.23 36.57 42.63
CA LYS A 383 19.30 36.21 44.05
C LYS A 383 20.28 35.06 44.32
N LYS A 384 20.36 34.08 43.41
CA LYS A 384 21.30 32.96 43.50
C LYS A 384 22.73 33.45 43.32
N ASP A 385 23.00 34.24 42.29
CA ASP A 385 24.32 34.81 42.01
C ASP A 385 24.81 35.69 43.17
N ALA A 386 23.91 36.50 43.76
CA ALA A 386 24.23 37.31 44.93
C ALA A 386 24.59 36.47 46.17
N ARG A 387 23.96 35.30 46.36
CA ARG A 387 24.30 34.36 47.43
C ARG A 387 25.66 33.72 47.18
N GLU A 388 25.91 33.23 45.96
CA GLU A 388 27.20 32.63 45.58
C GLU A 388 28.35 33.62 45.72
N MET A 389 28.14 34.90 45.36
CA MET A 389 29.14 35.95 45.56
C MET A 389 29.41 36.23 47.03
N ARG A 390 28.38 36.24 47.89
CA ARG A 390 28.56 36.38 49.35
C ARG A 390 29.36 35.22 49.93
N GLU A 391 29.00 33.99 49.60
CA GLU A 391 29.71 32.78 50.04
C GLU A 391 31.17 32.76 49.56
N LYS A 392 31.44 33.23 48.33
CA LYS A 392 32.83 33.39 47.82
C LYS A 392 33.62 34.45 48.58
N MET A 393 33.01 35.60 48.87
CA MET A 393 33.66 36.67 49.64
C MET A 393 33.92 36.26 51.08
N GLU A 394 33.04 35.45 51.68
CA GLU A 394 33.22 34.90 53.03
C GLU A 394 34.38 33.89 53.07
N LYS A 395 34.49 33.02 52.06
CA LYS A 395 35.62 32.09 51.91
C LYS A 395 36.97 32.75 51.66
N LEU A 396 37.00 33.96 51.09
CA LEU A 396 38.23 34.74 50.89
C LEU A 396 38.66 35.52 52.14
N ARG A 397 37.78 35.62 53.15
CA ARG A 397 38.07 36.31 54.42
C ARG A 397 38.60 35.36 55.51
N VAL A 398 38.35 34.06 55.35
CA VAL A 398 38.92 32.96 56.16
C VAL A 398 40.22 32.54 55.52
#